data_AF-A0A1E7KEK0-F1
#
_entry.id   AF-A0A1E7KEK0-F1
#
_cell.length_a   1.000
_cell.length_b   1.000
_cell.length_c   1.000
_cell.angle_alpha   90.00
_cell.angle_beta   90.00
_cell.angle_gamma   90.00
#
_symmetry.space_group_name_H-M   'P 1'
#
loop_
_entity.id
_entity.type
_entity.pdbx_description
1 polymer ?
#
loop_
_entity_poly.entity_id
_entity_poly.type
_entity_poly.pdbx_seq_one_letter_code
_entity_poly.pdbx_strand_id
1 'polypeptide(L)'
;MRPTSTGLRIRLRLAPGQEPADVAASAERLRHAWGVHGVYVEPVKPGVVELRLVGFDVLRRVRMPRKAGGGFLRVPVALREDATAFVRDYRAIPHELVLGATLSGKSMYLRHLITGLAAQPVALAGIDCKRGVELAPFAPRLSALATDAGQAAELLPTLVQEMEDRYDLIRARQGIAPSTPDEEITSDVWGLPESERPVPIVLFVDEVAELFLVASRKDEERRDEMVTQLIRLAQLGRAAGIYLEVCGQRFGAELGKGATMLRAQLSGRVCHRVNDEPSAKMALGDIAPEAVGAACTIAPERPGLAVVGDTSGGWSRIRTPYLSLADAAAACERTAHLVPDLPALKPFRPASLTKPRPPA
;
A
#
# COMPACT_ATOMS: atom_id res chain seq x y z
N MET A 1 13.49 29.25 -13.53
CA MET A 1 13.58 27.95 -14.23
C MET A 1 14.71 27.15 -13.57
N ARG A 2 14.53 25.84 -13.34
CA ARG A 2 15.50 24.97 -12.66
C ARG A 2 15.61 23.61 -13.37
N PRO A 3 16.76 23.26 -13.95
CA PRO A 3 16.99 21.93 -14.52
C PRO A 3 16.87 20.82 -13.47
N THR A 4 16.42 19.64 -13.90
CA THR A 4 16.37 18.41 -13.10
C THR A 4 17.03 17.26 -13.88
N SER A 5 17.27 16.12 -13.22
CA SER A 5 17.80 14.93 -13.90
C SER A 5 16.82 14.30 -14.91
N THR A 6 15.55 14.72 -14.91
CA THR A 6 14.48 14.18 -15.77
C THR A 6 13.87 15.22 -16.69
N GLY A 7 14.33 16.49 -16.62
CA GLY A 7 13.79 17.59 -17.41
C GLY A 7 13.98 18.93 -16.72
N LEU A 8 12.88 19.65 -16.47
CA LEU A 8 12.90 21.04 -16.05
C LEU A 8 11.74 21.38 -15.12
N ARG A 9 11.96 22.27 -14.16
CA ARG A 9 10.92 22.90 -13.35
C ARG A 9 10.86 24.40 -13.61
N ILE A 10 9.66 24.93 -13.80
CA ILE A 10 9.42 26.34 -14.06
C ILE A 10 8.34 26.82 -13.10
N ARG A 11 8.59 27.90 -12.37
CA ARG A 11 7.53 28.58 -11.62
C ARG A 11 6.97 29.70 -12.49
N LEU A 12 5.66 29.69 -12.65
CA LEU A 12 4.91 30.65 -13.43
C LEU A 12 3.96 31.41 -12.49
N ARG A 13 3.98 32.73 -12.58
CA ARG A 13 2.97 33.57 -11.94
C ARG A 13 1.79 33.70 -12.90
N LEU A 14 0.59 33.40 -12.42
CA LEU A 14 -0.64 33.51 -13.18
C LEU A 14 -0.99 34.99 -13.41
N ALA A 15 -1.50 35.32 -14.59
CA ALA A 15 -2.05 36.63 -14.85
C ALA A 15 -3.36 36.84 -14.05
N PRO A 16 -3.76 38.09 -13.76
CA PRO A 16 -5.06 38.36 -13.16
C PRO A 16 -6.19 37.69 -13.94
N GLY A 17 -7.05 36.95 -13.23
CA GLY A 17 -8.16 36.20 -13.82
C GLY A 17 -7.82 34.79 -14.33
N GLN A 18 -6.55 34.37 -14.31
CA GLN A 18 -6.16 32.99 -14.61
C GLN A 18 -6.17 32.10 -13.38
N GLU A 19 -6.59 30.86 -13.57
CA GLU A 19 -6.57 29.80 -12.57
C GLU A 19 -5.53 28.73 -12.92
N PRO A 20 -5.05 27.93 -11.94
CA PRO A 20 -4.16 26.80 -12.22
C PRO A 20 -4.71 25.83 -13.27
N ALA A 21 -6.05 25.67 -13.32
CA ALA A 21 -6.75 24.82 -14.27
C ALA A 21 -6.54 25.28 -15.73
N ASP A 22 -6.43 26.58 -16.00
CA ASP A 22 -6.20 27.12 -17.35
C ASP A 22 -4.83 26.68 -17.91
N VAL A 23 -3.82 26.66 -17.03
CA VAL A 23 -2.48 26.20 -17.37
C VAL A 23 -2.46 24.68 -17.52
N ALA A 24 -3.14 23.95 -16.63
CA ALA A 24 -3.28 22.49 -16.71
C ALA A 24 -3.98 22.05 -18.01
N ALA A 25 -5.04 22.75 -18.42
CA ALA A 25 -5.74 22.51 -19.69
C ALA A 25 -4.86 22.75 -20.93
N SER A 26 -3.76 23.49 -20.77
CA SER A 26 -2.78 23.75 -21.81
C SER A 26 -1.59 22.79 -21.79
N ALA A 27 -1.52 21.85 -20.85
CA ALA A 27 -0.37 20.95 -20.65
C ALA A 27 0.01 20.18 -21.92
N GLU A 28 -0.96 19.68 -22.68
CA GLU A 28 -0.71 18.94 -23.92
C GLU A 28 -0.12 19.82 -25.04
N ARG A 29 -0.62 21.06 -25.18
CA ARG A 29 -0.04 22.03 -26.11
C ARG A 29 1.39 22.41 -25.71
N LEU A 30 1.63 22.61 -24.42
CA LEU A 30 2.96 22.90 -23.88
C LEU A 30 3.92 21.73 -24.10
N ARG A 31 3.45 20.50 -23.96
CA ARG A 31 4.23 19.27 -24.23
C ARG A 31 4.77 19.27 -25.66
N HIS A 32 3.89 19.51 -26.65
CA HIS A 32 4.28 19.60 -28.06
C HIS A 32 5.18 20.80 -28.35
N ALA A 33 4.84 21.98 -27.84
CA ALA A 33 5.61 23.20 -28.10
C ALA A 33 7.05 23.14 -27.55
N TRP A 34 7.24 22.47 -26.41
CA TRP A 34 8.56 22.32 -25.78
C TRP A 34 9.29 21.04 -26.21
N GLY A 35 8.65 20.15 -26.99
CA GLY A 35 9.25 18.89 -27.41
C GLY A 35 9.59 17.95 -26.25
N VAL A 36 8.81 17.99 -25.16
CA VAL A 36 9.04 17.17 -23.96
C VAL A 36 8.08 15.99 -23.90
N HIS A 37 8.41 14.97 -23.09
CA HIS A 37 7.56 13.79 -22.93
C HIS A 37 6.27 14.07 -22.15
N GLY A 38 6.32 14.95 -21.14
CA GLY A 38 5.15 15.32 -20.34
C GLY A 38 5.28 16.70 -19.70
N VAL A 39 4.14 17.34 -19.43
CA VAL A 39 4.05 18.60 -18.70
C VAL A 39 3.01 18.41 -17.60
N TYR A 40 3.43 18.62 -16.36
CA TYR A 40 2.58 18.51 -15.18
C TYR A 40 2.51 19.87 -14.49
N VAL A 41 1.32 20.24 -14.03
CA VAL A 41 1.06 21.56 -13.45
C VAL A 41 0.60 21.36 -12.01
N GLU A 42 1.32 21.95 -11.06
CA GLU A 42 0.98 21.89 -9.64
C GLU A 42 0.80 23.31 -9.09
N PRO A 43 -0.31 23.60 -8.37
CA PRO A 43 -0.45 24.85 -7.65
C PRO A 43 0.57 24.89 -6.49
N VAL A 44 1.32 25.98 -6.38
CA VAL A 44 2.27 26.17 -5.28
C VAL A 44 1.67 27.03 -4.19
N LYS A 45 1.03 28.11 -4.59
CA LYS A 45 0.30 29.06 -3.74
C LYS A 45 -0.66 29.86 -4.61
N PRO A 46 -1.61 30.61 -4.04
CA PRO A 46 -2.50 31.46 -4.83
C PRO A 46 -1.74 32.32 -5.84
N GLY A 47 -2.16 32.25 -7.12
CA GLY A 47 -1.55 32.99 -8.24
C GLY A 47 -0.20 32.45 -8.73
N VAL A 48 0.28 31.30 -8.25
CA VAL A 48 1.57 30.72 -8.69
C VAL A 48 1.46 29.21 -8.88
N VAL A 49 1.88 28.74 -10.05
CA VAL A 49 1.97 27.31 -10.39
C VAL A 49 3.42 26.91 -10.68
N GLU A 50 3.76 25.66 -10.44
CA GLU A 50 4.99 25.02 -10.89
C GLU A 50 4.66 24.09 -12.06
N LEU A 51 5.31 24.32 -13.20
CA LEU A 51 5.30 23.42 -14.33
C LEU A 51 6.51 22.48 -14.19
N ARG A 52 6.24 21.18 -14.22
CA ARG A 52 7.24 20.13 -14.28
C ARG A 52 7.23 19.54 -15.69
N LEU A 53 8.28 19.82 -16.44
CA LEU A 53 8.50 19.29 -17.76
C LEU A 53 9.38 18.05 -17.63
N VAL A 54 8.88 16.92 -18.11
CA VAL A 54 9.58 15.63 -18.12
C VAL A 54 10.06 15.38 -19.54
N GLY A 55 11.37 15.27 -19.74
CA GLY A 55 11.99 15.23 -21.07
C GLY A 55 11.90 13.90 -21.81
N PHE A 56 11.68 12.78 -21.10
CA PHE A 56 11.61 11.43 -21.66
C PHE A 56 10.71 10.53 -20.80
N ASP A 57 10.34 9.34 -21.29
CA ASP A 57 9.56 8.37 -20.49
C ASP A 57 10.39 7.86 -19.29
N VAL A 58 10.19 8.47 -18.13
CA VAL A 58 10.85 8.12 -16.87
C VAL A 58 10.43 6.76 -16.33
N LEU A 59 9.26 6.26 -16.75
CA LEU A 59 8.77 4.93 -16.40
C LEU A 59 9.38 3.85 -17.31
N ARG A 60 10.08 4.18 -18.40
CA ARG A 60 10.79 3.17 -19.20
C ARG A 60 11.94 2.53 -18.42
N ARG A 61 12.71 3.33 -17.68
CA ARG A 61 13.79 2.89 -16.78
C ARG A 61 13.72 3.68 -15.47
N VAL A 62 13.09 3.08 -14.48
CA VAL A 62 12.85 3.71 -13.19
C VAL A 62 14.18 3.96 -12.47
N ARG A 63 14.40 5.23 -12.10
CA ARG A 63 15.42 5.64 -11.13
C ARG A 63 14.73 6.47 -10.07
N MET A 64 14.68 5.96 -8.84
CA MET A 64 14.04 6.66 -7.73
C MET A 64 14.78 7.97 -7.41
N PRO A 65 14.05 9.06 -7.08
CA PRO A 65 14.68 10.31 -6.69
C PRO A 65 15.43 10.13 -5.36
N ARG A 66 16.55 10.83 -5.19
CA ARG A 66 17.35 10.77 -3.94
C ARG A 66 16.54 11.15 -2.70
N LYS A 67 15.66 12.15 -2.84
CA LYS A 67 14.71 12.55 -1.80
C LYS A 67 13.34 12.00 -2.20
N ALA A 68 13.06 10.76 -1.81
CA ALA A 68 11.83 10.08 -2.16
C ALA A 68 10.71 10.20 -1.11
N GLY A 69 10.92 11.00 -0.04
CA GLY A 69 9.88 11.28 0.96
C GLY A 69 9.51 10.09 1.85
N GLY A 70 10.45 9.16 2.08
CA GLY A 70 10.24 8.05 3.03
C GLY A 70 10.21 8.49 4.49
N GLY A 71 9.93 7.55 5.38
CA GLY A 71 9.87 7.78 6.82
C GLY A 71 9.16 6.63 7.53
N PHE A 72 8.89 6.81 8.83
CA PHE A 72 8.13 5.83 9.59
C PHE A 72 6.73 5.64 8.98
N LEU A 73 6.35 4.40 8.67
CA LEU A 73 5.13 4.02 7.96
C LEU A 73 4.96 4.69 6.59
N ARG A 74 6.08 5.07 5.94
CA ARG A 74 6.07 5.71 4.61
C ARG A 74 7.13 5.07 3.72
N VAL A 75 6.69 4.34 2.69
CA VAL A 75 7.56 3.60 1.78
C VAL A 75 7.52 4.20 0.37
N PRO A 76 8.63 4.78 -0.12
CA PRO A 76 8.75 5.18 -1.53
C PRO A 76 8.91 3.92 -2.40
N VAL A 77 7.80 3.48 -2.97
CA VAL A 77 7.67 2.16 -3.61
C VAL A 77 7.78 2.24 -5.13
N ALA A 78 7.41 3.36 -5.74
CA ALA A 78 7.41 3.49 -7.19
C ALA A 78 7.72 4.93 -7.66
N LEU A 79 7.99 5.10 -8.95
CA LEU A 79 8.12 6.41 -9.60
C LEU A 79 6.81 6.74 -10.33
N ARG A 80 6.30 7.96 -10.18
CA ARG A 80 5.18 8.50 -10.95
C ARG A 80 5.65 8.98 -12.33
N GLU A 81 4.73 9.03 -13.30
CA GLU A 81 5.00 9.54 -14.66
C GLU A 81 5.50 10.99 -14.69
N ASP A 82 5.18 11.77 -13.66
CA ASP A 82 5.69 13.12 -13.44
C ASP A 82 7.11 13.17 -12.83
N ALA A 83 7.78 12.03 -12.70
CA ALA A 83 9.10 11.86 -12.11
C ALA A 83 9.21 12.11 -10.60
N THR A 84 8.08 12.17 -9.87
CA THR A 84 8.08 12.17 -8.40
C THR A 84 7.99 10.74 -7.85
N ALA A 85 8.34 10.57 -6.56
CA ALA A 85 8.15 9.28 -5.91
C ALA A 85 6.68 9.09 -5.57
N PHE A 86 6.14 7.92 -5.91
CA PHE A 86 4.93 7.39 -5.29
C PHE A 86 5.30 6.79 -3.93
N VAL A 87 4.76 7.38 -2.87
CA VAL A 87 5.00 6.98 -1.48
C VAL A 87 3.75 6.32 -0.94
N ARG A 88 3.87 5.06 -0.53
CA ARG A 88 2.85 4.36 0.24
C ARG A 88 2.91 4.86 1.68
N ASP A 89 1.94 5.70 2.05
CA ASP A 89 1.81 6.28 3.39
C ASP A 89 0.66 5.60 4.14
N TYR A 90 0.99 4.75 5.11
CA TYR A 90 0.01 3.95 5.85
C TYR A 90 -0.83 4.79 6.82
N ARG A 91 -0.35 5.95 7.26
CA ARG A 91 -1.13 6.82 8.16
C ARG A 91 -2.16 7.65 7.39
N ALA A 92 -1.81 8.03 6.16
CA ALA A 92 -2.73 8.76 5.27
C ALA A 92 -3.76 7.83 4.61
N ILE A 93 -3.30 6.67 4.12
CA ILE A 93 -4.13 5.66 3.44
C ILE A 93 -3.96 4.35 4.22
N PRO A 94 -4.86 4.01 5.16
CA PRO A 94 -4.63 2.89 6.07
C PRO A 94 -4.69 1.51 5.40
N HIS A 95 -5.53 1.40 4.38
CA HIS A 95 -5.83 0.12 3.74
C HIS A 95 -5.80 0.28 2.22
N GLU A 96 -5.06 -0.59 1.54
CA GLU A 96 -4.86 -0.53 0.09
C GLU A 96 -5.25 -1.86 -0.59
N LEU A 97 -5.89 -1.74 -1.75
CA LEU A 97 -6.16 -2.84 -2.67
C LEU A 97 -5.19 -2.77 -3.86
N VAL A 98 -4.44 -3.85 -4.07
CA VAL A 98 -3.51 -4.01 -5.20
C VAL A 98 -4.00 -5.14 -6.10
N LEU A 99 -4.52 -4.81 -7.28
CA LEU A 99 -4.91 -5.82 -8.28
C LEU A 99 -3.95 -5.88 -9.45
N GLY A 100 -3.80 -7.06 -10.03
CA GLY A 100 -3.03 -7.27 -11.24
C GLY A 100 -2.97 -8.73 -11.68
N ALA A 101 -2.88 -8.96 -12.98
CA ALA A 101 -2.67 -10.29 -13.55
C ALA A 101 -1.29 -10.86 -13.19
N THR A 102 -1.11 -12.15 -13.40
CA THR A 102 0.20 -12.82 -13.28
C THR A 102 1.27 -12.10 -14.11
N LEU A 103 2.49 -11.99 -13.57
CA LEU A 103 3.64 -11.28 -14.17
C LEU A 103 3.44 -9.77 -14.43
N SER A 104 2.38 -9.15 -13.91
CA SER A 104 2.12 -7.70 -14.09
C SER A 104 3.02 -6.80 -13.26
N GLY A 105 3.68 -7.33 -12.23
CA GLY A 105 4.52 -6.59 -11.29
C GLY A 105 3.95 -6.42 -9.89
N LYS A 106 2.76 -6.99 -9.59
CA LYS A 106 2.17 -7.02 -8.23
C LYS A 106 3.16 -7.50 -7.15
N SER A 107 3.78 -8.67 -7.33
CA SER A 107 4.76 -9.20 -6.36
C SER A 107 5.99 -8.30 -6.21
N MET A 108 6.37 -7.54 -7.25
CA MET A 108 7.47 -6.58 -7.18
C MET A 108 7.13 -5.40 -6.27
N TYR A 109 5.90 -4.88 -6.41
CA TYR A 109 5.37 -3.84 -5.55
C TYR A 109 5.34 -4.30 -4.08
N LEU A 110 4.80 -5.50 -3.84
CA LEU A 110 4.76 -6.12 -2.51
C LEU A 110 6.16 -6.26 -1.87
N ARG A 111 7.14 -6.75 -2.64
CA ARG A 111 8.56 -6.85 -2.19
C ARG A 111 9.13 -5.53 -1.73
N HIS A 112 8.85 -4.45 -2.46
CA HIS A 112 9.32 -3.12 -2.10
C HIS A 112 8.65 -2.59 -0.83
N LEU A 113 7.34 -2.85 -0.64
CA LEU A 113 6.65 -2.49 0.60
C LEU A 113 7.23 -3.22 1.80
N ILE A 114 7.34 -4.55 1.72
CA ILE A 114 7.90 -5.38 2.79
C ILE A 114 9.32 -4.94 3.12
N THR A 115 10.18 -4.78 2.11
CA THR A 115 11.58 -4.35 2.30
C THR A 115 11.67 -2.95 2.90
N GLY A 116 10.79 -2.03 2.49
CA GLY A 116 10.75 -0.67 3.01
C GLY A 116 10.31 -0.58 4.47
N LEU A 117 9.40 -1.45 4.90
CA LEU A 117 8.93 -1.56 6.28
C LEU A 117 9.83 -2.42 7.16
N ALA A 118 10.57 -3.38 6.59
CA ALA A 118 11.46 -4.28 7.30
C ALA A 118 12.51 -3.53 8.16
N ALA A 119 12.99 -2.38 7.69
CA ALA A 119 13.95 -1.55 8.42
C ALA A 119 13.33 -0.66 9.51
N GLN A 120 12.02 -0.77 9.76
CA GLN A 120 11.27 0.09 10.68
C GLN A 120 10.76 -0.72 11.88
N PRO A 121 10.44 -0.08 13.03
CA PRO A 121 9.82 -0.76 14.17
C PRO A 121 8.33 -1.02 13.90
N VAL A 122 8.06 -1.99 13.02
CA VAL A 122 6.73 -2.37 12.54
C VAL A 122 6.59 -3.88 12.60
N ALA A 123 5.45 -4.38 13.06
CA ALA A 123 5.12 -5.80 12.98
C ALA A 123 4.57 -6.13 11.58
N LEU A 124 5.17 -7.11 10.92
CA LEU A 124 4.75 -7.54 9.58
C LEU A 124 4.03 -8.88 9.71
N ALA A 125 2.75 -8.92 9.35
CA ALA A 125 1.95 -10.13 9.31
C ALA A 125 1.61 -10.48 7.86
N GLY A 126 1.54 -11.77 7.54
CA GLY A 126 1.26 -12.26 6.19
C GLY A 126 0.16 -13.32 6.15
N ILE A 127 -0.68 -13.26 5.13
CA ILE A 127 -1.58 -14.33 4.70
C ILE A 127 -1.25 -14.66 3.24
N ASP A 128 -0.75 -15.87 3.01
CA ASP A 128 -0.38 -16.39 1.70
C ASP A 128 -0.87 -17.84 1.60
N CYS A 129 -2.15 -17.99 1.25
CA CYS A 129 -2.80 -19.29 1.13
C CYS A 129 -2.30 -20.13 -0.06
N LYS A 130 -1.31 -19.66 -0.82
CA LYS A 130 -0.61 -20.43 -1.85
C LYS A 130 0.63 -21.12 -1.26
N ARG A 131 0.50 -21.66 -0.04
CA ARG A 131 1.56 -22.34 0.71
C ARG A 131 2.75 -21.44 1.04
N GLY A 132 2.54 -20.14 1.20
CA GLY A 132 3.59 -19.19 1.55
C GLY A 132 4.60 -18.91 0.43
N VAL A 133 4.34 -19.26 -0.83
CA VAL A 133 5.33 -19.13 -1.92
C VAL A 133 5.81 -17.68 -2.12
N GLU A 134 4.94 -16.69 -1.96
CA GLU A 134 5.30 -15.28 -2.15
C GLU A 134 5.87 -14.66 -0.86
N LEU A 135 5.36 -15.03 0.31
CA LEU A 135 5.74 -14.39 1.60
C LEU A 135 6.78 -15.13 2.43
N ALA A 136 6.94 -16.45 2.31
CA ALA A 136 7.92 -17.23 3.07
C ALA A 136 9.38 -16.76 2.90
N PRO A 137 9.83 -16.24 1.74
CA PRO A 137 11.17 -15.66 1.62
C PRO A 137 11.43 -14.49 2.58
N PHE A 138 10.39 -13.86 3.13
CA PHE A 138 10.50 -12.75 4.10
C PHE A 138 10.32 -13.20 5.55
N ALA A 139 10.12 -14.50 5.80
CA ALA A 139 9.91 -15.08 7.12
C ALA A 139 10.84 -14.56 8.23
N PRO A 140 12.16 -14.32 8.01
CA PRO A 140 13.03 -13.77 9.05
C PRO A 140 12.56 -12.45 9.66
N ARG A 141 11.76 -11.66 8.93
CA ARG A 141 11.25 -10.36 9.38
C ARG A 141 9.75 -10.37 9.72
N LEU A 142 9.03 -11.45 9.44
CA LEU A 142 7.60 -11.55 9.72
C LEU A 142 7.35 -11.85 11.21
N SER A 143 6.44 -11.11 11.81
CA SER A 143 5.88 -11.37 13.15
C SER A 143 4.89 -12.52 13.12
N ALA A 144 4.17 -12.71 12.00
CA ALA A 144 3.22 -13.79 11.78
C ALA A 144 3.12 -14.16 10.29
N LEU A 145 2.89 -15.43 9.96
CA LEU A 145 2.58 -15.88 8.61
C LEU A 145 1.58 -17.04 8.64
N ALA A 146 0.42 -16.84 8.01
CA ALA A 146 -0.52 -17.90 7.67
C ALA A 146 -0.31 -18.34 6.21
N THR A 147 -0.14 -19.65 6.00
CA THR A 147 0.19 -20.25 4.70
C THR A 147 -0.97 -21.01 4.04
N ASP A 148 -2.10 -21.08 4.74
CA ASP A 148 -3.35 -21.67 4.28
C ASP A 148 -4.56 -20.95 4.92
N ALA A 149 -5.76 -21.19 4.40
CA ALA A 149 -7.00 -20.62 4.94
C ALA A 149 -7.30 -21.10 6.38
N GLY A 150 -6.70 -22.23 6.75
CA GLY A 150 -6.74 -22.79 8.09
C GLY A 150 -6.16 -21.80 9.11
N GLN A 151 -4.87 -21.58 8.96
CA GLN A 151 -4.08 -20.65 9.77
C GLN A 151 -4.60 -19.22 9.68
N ALA A 152 -5.11 -18.80 8.51
CA ALA A 152 -5.69 -17.46 8.35
C ALA A 152 -6.91 -17.25 9.26
N ALA A 153 -7.77 -18.26 9.41
CA ALA A 153 -8.94 -18.19 10.30
C ALA A 153 -8.59 -18.17 11.79
N GLU A 154 -7.37 -18.56 12.18
CA GLU A 154 -6.89 -18.45 13.55
C GLU A 154 -6.16 -17.10 13.77
N LEU A 155 -5.41 -16.64 12.76
CA LEU A 155 -4.67 -15.38 12.82
C LEU A 155 -5.59 -14.15 12.82
N LEU A 156 -6.65 -14.14 12.01
CA LEU A 156 -7.54 -12.99 11.88
C LEU A 156 -8.26 -12.63 13.19
N PRO A 157 -8.87 -13.57 13.94
CA PRO A 157 -9.41 -13.29 15.27
C PRO A 157 -8.36 -12.76 16.24
N THR A 158 -7.13 -13.28 16.20
CA THR A 158 -6.03 -12.80 17.05
C THR A 158 -5.69 -11.34 16.77
N LEU A 159 -5.64 -10.95 15.49
CA LEU A 159 -5.44 -9.54 15.10
C LEU A 159 -6.60 -8.64 15.48
N VAL A 160 -7.83 -9.15 15.45
CA VAL A 160 -9.01 -8.41 15.91
C VAL A 160 -9.01 -8.25 17.42
N GLN A 161 -8.60 -9.25 18.20
CA GLN A 161 -8.44 -9.10 19.64
C GLN A 161 -7.37 -8.06 19.97
N GLU A 162 -6.20 -8.13 19.32
CA GLU A 162 -5.15 -7.11 19.48
C GLU A 162 -5.67 -5.70 19.11
N MET A 163 -6.55 -5.58 18.11
CA MET A 163 -7.21 -4.31 17.80
C MET A 163 -8.10 -3.82 18.94
N GLU A 164 -8.92 -4.71 19.52
CA GLU A 164 -9.82 -4.41 20.63
C GLU A 164 -9.05 -3.99 21.88
N ASP A 165 -7.99 -4.72 22.24
CA ASP A 165 -7.14 -4.43 23.40
C ASP A 165 -6.51 -3.03 23.27
N ARG A 166 -6.11 -2.63 22.06
CA ARG A 166 -5.61 -1.28 21.79
C ARG A 166 -6.69 -0.21 21.90
N TYR A 167 -7.93 -0.52 21.53
CA TYR A 167 -9.06 0.38 21.77
C TYR A 167 -9.34 0.56 23.26
N ASP A 168 -9.24 -0.51 24.05
CA ASP A 168 -9.37 -0.42 25.51
C ASP A 168 -8.25 0.42 26.13
N LEU A 169 -7.02 0.30 25.63
CA LEU A 169 -5.90 1.16 26.02
C LEU A 169 -6.17 2.64 25.68
N ILE A 170 -6.67 2.94 24.47
CA ILE A 170 -7.06 4.29 24.07
C ILE A 170 -8.14 4.83 25.00
N ARG A 171 -9.19 4.05 25.28
CA ARG A 171 -10.31 4.43 26.16
C ARG A 171 -9.87 4.68 27.59
N ALA A 172 -8.98 3.85 28.13
CA ALA A 172 -8.45 4.01 29.48
C ALA A 172 -7.72 5.35 29.65
N ARG A 173 -7.13 5.89 28.57
CA ARG A 173 -6.48 7.20 28.56
C ARG A 173 -7.42 8.37 28.25
N GLN A 174 -8.51 8.13 27.52
CA GLN A 174 -9.61 9.10 27.34
C GLN A 174 -10.44 9.32 28.61
N GLY A 175 -10.40 8.38 29.56
CA GLY A 175 -11.07 8.47 30.87
C GLY A 175 -10.43 9.54 31.75
N ILE A 176 -10.75 10.80 31.48
CA ILE A 176 -10.15 11.97 32.09
C ILE A 176 -10.85 12.33 33.40
N ALA A 177 -10.08 12.34 34.49
CA ALA A 177 -10.40 13.13 35.67
C ALA A 177 -10.29 14.63 35.28
N PRO A 178 -11.08 15.56 35.83
CA PRO A 178 -11.21 16.95 35.35
C PRO A 178 -9.91 17.78 35.20
N SER A 179 -8.76 17.27 35.65
CA SER A 179 -7.45 17.90 35.59
C SER A 179 -6.56 17.47 34.43
N THR A 180 -6.97 16.51 33.59
CA THR A 180 -6.12 16.10 32.46
C THR A 180 -6.09 17.19 31.38
N PRO A 181 -4.90 17.65 30.93
CA PRO A 181 -4.77 18.60 29.84
C PRO A 181 -5.45 18.11 28.55
N ASP A 182 -6.08 19.02 27.80
CA ASP A 182 -6.74 18.71 26.52
C ASP A 182 -5.82 18.01 25.50
N GLU A 183 -4.51 18.23 25.62
CA GLU A 183 -3.44 17.64 24.80
C GLU A 183 -3.29 16.12 24.98
N GLU A 184 -3.84 15.55 26.07
CA GLU A 184 -3.77 14.11 26.39
C GLU A 184 -5.03 13.33 25.94
N ILE A 185 -6.05 14.01 25.39
CA ILE A 185 -7.22 13.35 24.78
C ILE A 185 -6.79 12.75 23.44
N THR A 186 -6.60 11.43 23.39
CA THR A 186 -6.26 10.73 22.15
C THR A 186 -7.44 9.97 21.56
N SER A 187 -7.59 10.00 20.23
CA SER A 187 -8.57 9.17 19.49
C SER A 187 -7.94 7.98 18.77
N ASP A 188 -6.62 7.82 18.84
CA ASP A 188 -5.87 6.72 18.22
C ASP A 188 -4.60 6.36 19.01
N VAL A 189 -3.88 5.31 18.59
CA VAL A 189 -2.63 4.91 19.24
C VAL A 189 -1.52 5.96 19.13
N TRP A 190 -1.62 6.91 18.20
CA TRP A 190 -0.58 7.91 17.97
C TRP A 190 -0.60 9.03 19.00
N GLY A 191 -1.73 9.31 19.63
CA GLY A 191 -1.81 10.22 20.78
C GLY A 191 -1.49 9.56 22.13
N LEU A 192 -1.24 8.24 22.18
CA LEU A 192 -0.74 7.60 23.40
C LEU A 192 0.71 8.02 23.69
N PRO A 193 1.12 8.04 24.98
CA PRO A 193 2.51 8.16 25.38
C PRO A 193 3.40 7.14 24.67
N GLU A 194 4.61 7.53 24.29
CA GLU A 194 5.53 6.67 23.52
C GLU A 194 5.83 5.34 24.23
N SER A 195 5.91 5.34 25.56
CA SER A 195 6.14 4.14 26.39
C SER A 195 5.00 3.11 26.34
N GLU A 196 3.80 3.53 25.96
CA GLU A 196 2.60 2.68 25.91
C GLU A 196 2.12 2.45 24.48
N ARG A 197 2.65 3.20 23.52
CA ARG A 197 2.22 3.13 22.13
C ARG A 197 2.49 1.73 21.57
N PRO A 198 1.43 1.00 21.18
CA PRO A 198 1.60 -0.29 20.54
C PRO A 198 2.37 -0.17 19.23
N VAL A 199 3.21 -1.17 18.93
CA VAL A 199 3.90 -1.26 17.64
C VAL A 199 2.84 -1.40 16.52
N PRO A 200 2.92 -0.61 15.44
CA PRO A 200 1.97 -0.74 14.33
C PRO A 200 2.11 -2.09 13.64
N ILE A 201 0.98 -2.63 13.17
CA ILE A 201 0.92 -3.90 12.44
C ILE A 201 0.54 -3.61 10.99
N VAL A 202 1.27 -4.20 10.04
CA VAL A 202 0.89 -4.21 8.62
C VAL A 202 0.61 -5.66 8.22
N LEU A 203 -0.63 -5.95 7.86
CA LEU A 203 -1.08 -7.25 7.37
C LEU A 203 -1.07 -7.26 5.84
N PHE A 204 -0.26 -8.13 5.25
CA PHE A 204 -0.22 -8.40 3.82
C PHE A 204 -1.06 -9.62 3.49
N VAL A 205 -1.96 -9.52 2.51
CA VAL A 205 -2.75 -10.63 1.97
C VAL A 205 -2.38 -10.78 0.50
N ASP A 206 -1.68 -11.85 0.10
CA ASP A 206 -1.18 -11.95 -1.30
C ASP A 206 -2.29 -12.17 -2.33
N GLU A 207 -3.25 -13.05 -2.00
CA GLU A 207 -4.39 -13.37 -2.85
C GLU A 207 -5.64 -13.42 -1.97
N VAL A 208 -6.34 -12.28 -1.89
CA VAL A 208 -7.54 -12.15 -1.06
C VAL A 208 -8.65 -13.10 -1.49
N ALA A 209 -8.76 -13.42 -2.78
CA ALA A 209 -9.80 -14.30 -3.30
C ALA A 209 -9.78 -15.69 -2.63
N GLU A 210 -8.60 -16.21 -2.28
CA GLU A 210 -8.46 -17.52 -1.60
C GLU A 210 -9.16 -17.58 -0.24
N LEU A 211 -9.35 -16.43 0.43
CA LEU A 211 -10.07 -16.34 1.71
C LEU A 211 -11.59 -16.37 1.56
N PHE A 212 -12.09 -16.15 0.34
CA PHE A 212 -13.53 -16.09 0.02
C PHE A 212 -14.01 -17.37 -0.67
N LEU A 213 -13.09 -18.24 -1.12
CA LEU A 213 -13.43 -19.51 -1.75
C LEU A 213 -13.87 -20.54 -0.71
N VAL A 214 -14.89 -21.32 -1.05
CA VAL A 214 -15.45 -22.38 -0.20
C VAL A 214 -15.15 -23.73 -0.86
N ALA A 215 -14.43 -24.61 -0.15
CA ALA A 215 -14.18 -25.97 -0.61
C ALA A 215 -15.32 -26.94 -0.24
N SER A 216 -15.99 -26.70 0.88
CA SER A 216 -17.12 -27.51 1.35
C SER A 216 -18.16 -26.68 2.12
N ARG A 217 -19.40 -27.16 2.24
CA ARG A 217 -20.44 -26.53 3.07
C ARG A 217 -20.01 -26.26 4.52
N LYS A 218 -19.11 -27.07 5.07
CA LYS A 218 -18.60 -26.89 6.44
C LYS A 218 -17.64 -25.70 6.55
N ASP A 219 -16.99 -25.33 5.45
CA ASP A 219 -16.07 -24.19 5.41
C ASP A 219 -16.79 -22.85 5.24
N GLU A 220 -18.12 -22.88 5.06
CA GLU A 220 -18.94 -21.71 4.82
C GLU A 220 -18.96 -20.74 6.02
N GLU A 221 -19.16 -21.27 7.23
CA GLU A 221 -19.14 -20.49 8.46
C GLU A 221 -17.75 -19.88 8.71
N ARG A 222 -16.69 -20.66 8.50
CA ARG A 222 -15.30 -20.21 8.64
C ARG A 222 -14.97 -19.08 7.67
N ARG A 223 -15.44 -19.20 6.42
CA ARG A 223 -15.31 -18.18 5.38
C ARG A 223 -16.03 -16.89 5.81
N ASP A 224 -17.27 -16.99 6.29
CA ASP A 224 -18.02 -15.81 6.76
C ASP A 224 -17.35 -15.12 7.95
N GLU A 225 -16.80 -15.90 8.87
CA GLU A 225 -16.05 -15.37 10.01
C GLU A 225 -14.78 -14.65 9.53
N MET A 226 -13.92 -15.28 8.72
CA MET A 226 -12.71 -14.63 8.19
C MET A 226 -13.02 -13.31 7.47
N VAL A 227 -14.05 -13.31 6.63
CA VAL A 227 -14.50 -12.12 5.90
C VAL A 227 -14.97 -11.03 6.86
N THR A 228 -15.73 -11.40 7.89
CA THR A 228 -16.17 -10.46 8.93
C THR A 228 -14.99 -9.86 9.69
N GLN A 229 -14.00 -10.67 10.10
CA GLN A 229 -12.81 -10.19 10.80
C GLN A 229 -11.98 -9.25 9.92
N LEU A 230 -11.78 -9.56 8.64
CA LEU A 230 -11.09 -8.67 7.69
C LEU A 230 -11.80 -7.33 7.52
N ILE A 231 -13.13 -7.34 7.36
CA ILE A 231 -13.93 -6.12 7.27
C ILE A 231 -13.77 -5.29 8.55
N ARG A 232 -13.80 -5.93 9.72
CA ARG A 232 -13.66 -5.25 11.01
C ARG A 232 -12.28 -4.58 11.15
N LEU A 233 -11.21 -5.29 10.78
CA LEU A 233 -9.85 -4.72 10.72
C LEU A 233 -9.78 -3.54 9.75
N ALA A 234 -10.44 -3.61 8.60
CA ALA A 234 -10.45 -2.52 7.62
C ALA A 234 -11.27 -1.30 8.08
N GLN A 235 -12.29 -1.50 8.92
CA GLN A 235 -13.13 -0.42 9.45
C GLN A 235 -12.49 0.29 10.65
N LEU A 236 -11.86 -0.47 11.54
CA LEU A 236 -11.42 0.01 12.86
C LEU A 236 -9.89 0.01 13.03
N GLY A 237 -9.15 -0.60 12.11
CA GLY A 237 -7.70 -0.81 12.25
C GLY A 237 -6.88 0.47 12.29
N ARG A 238 -7.27 1.51 11.55
CA ARG A 238 -6.51 2.78 11.46
C ARG A 238 -6.18 3.36 12.85
N ALA A 239 -7.19 3.47 13.72
CA ALA A 239 -7.01 4.08 15.04
C ALA A 239 -6.18 3.18 15.98
N ALA A 240 -6.28 1.86 15.81
CA ALA A 240 -5.48 0.86 16.51
C ALA A 240 -4.06 0.69 15.93
N GLY A 241 -3.70 1.40 14.84
CA GLY A 241 -2.41 1.26 14.18
C GLY A 241 -2.23 -0.09 13.47
N ILE A 242 -3.32 -0.67 12.95
CA ILE A 242 -3.33 -1.89 12.14
C ILE A 242 -3.72 -1.52 10.71
N TYR A 243 -2.89 -1.91 9.76
CA TYR A 243 -2.98 -1.52 8.35
C TYR A 243 -3.07 -2.74 7.44
N LEU A 244 -3.72 -2.59 6.29
CA LEU A 244 -3.99 -3.72 5.38
C LEU A 244 -3.40 -3.46 3.99
N GLU A 245 -2.67 -4.43 3.48
CA GLU A 245 -2.21 -4.50 2.09
C GLU A 245 -2.84 -5.72 1.43
N VAL A 246 -3.97 -5.50 0.78
CA VAL A 246 -4.80 -6.56 0.21
C VAL A 246 -4.47 -6.69 -1.26
N CYS A 247 -3.88 -7.81 -1.65
CA CYS A 247 -3.49 -8.08 -3.02
C CYS A 247 -4.42 -9.15 -3.63
N GLY A 248 -4.53 -9.14 -4.95
CA GLY A 248 -5.18 -10.23 -5.69
C GLY A 248 -5.12 -10.06 -7.19
N GLN A 249 -5.64 -11.03 -7.92
CA GLN A 249 -5.81 -10.89 -9.37
C GLN A 249 -7.16 -10.27 -9.72
N ARG A 250 -8.20 -10.67 -8.99
CA ARG A 250 -9.58 -10.19 -9.11
C ARG A 250 -10.18 -10.12 -7.72
N PHE A 251 -11.02 -9.11 -7.49
CA PHE A 251 -11.73 -8.94 -6.22
C PHE A 251 -13.06 -8.21 -6.44
N GLY A 252 -14.02 -8.96 -6.98
CA GLY A 252 -15.32 -8.44 -7.38
C GLY A 252 -16.50 -9.06 -6.61
N ALA A 253 -17.70 -8.65 -7.01
CA ALA A 253 -18.95 -9.05 -6.38
C ALA A 253 -19.25 -10.55 -6.54
N GLU A 254 -18.57 -11.25 -7.46
CA GLU A 254 -18.65 -12.70 -7.64
C GLU A 254 -18.20 -13.48 -6.39
N LEU A 255 -17.39 -12.85 -5.51
CA LEU A 255 -16.96 -13.42 -4.23
C LEU A 255 -17.98 -13.16 -3.09
N GLY A 256 -19.14 -12.57 -3.41
CA GLY A 256 -20.21 -12.31 -2.45
C GLY A 256 -20.18 -10.92 -1.82
N LYS A 257 -21.19 -10.62 -0.99
CA LYS A 257 -21.41 -9.28 -0.41
C LYS A 257 -20.25 -8.81 0.47
N GLY A 258 -19.61 -9.72 1.19
CA GLY A 258 -18.47 -9.40 2.04
C GLY A 258 -17.26 -8.87 1.25
N ALA A 259 -17.06 -9.33 0.01
CA ALA A 259 -15.96 -8.84 -0.82
C ALA A 259 -16.17 -7.36 -1.18
N THR A 260 -17.39 -7.00 -1.59
CA THR A 260 -17.76 -5.60 -1.85
C THR A 260 -17.65 -4.74 -0.60
N MET A 261 -18.09 -5.24 0.56
CA MET A 261 -17.98 -4.52 1.84
C MET A 261 -16.53 -4.28 2.24
N LEU A 262 -15.67 -5.29 2.14
CA LEU A 262 -14.23 -5.15 2.41
C LEU A 262 -13.61 -4.16 1.42
N ARG A 263 -13.90 -4.30 0.12
CA ARG A 263 -13.37 -3.43 -0.92
C ARG A 263 -13.66 -1.96 -0.63
N ALA A 264 -14.87 -1.63 -0.18
CA ALA A 264 -15.27 -0.27 0.15
C ALA A 264 -14.41 0.38 1.26
N GLN A 265 -13.77 -0.42 2.13
CA GLN A 265 -12.89 0.08 3.20
C GLN A 265 -11.42 0.28 2.76
N LEU A 266 -11.04 -0.28 1.60
CA LEU A 266 -9.68 -0.20 1.07
C LEU A 266 -9.54 1.04 0.19
N SER A 267 -9.31 2.22 0.79
CA SER A 267 -9.30 3.49 0.05
C SER A 267 -8.12 3.67 -0.90
N GLY A 268 -6.98 3.04 -0.63
CA GLY A 268 -5.84 3.01 -1.56
C GLY A 268 -6.10 2.04 -2.71
N ARG A 269 -5.82 2.44 -3.96
CA ARG A 269 -5.91 1.55 -5.12
C ARG A 269 -4.68 1.61 -5.99
N VAL A 270 -4.13 0.43 -6.26
CA VAL A 270 -3.08 0.22 -7.25
C VAL A 270 -3.54 -0.88 -8.20
N CYS A 271 -3.61 -0.56 -9.49
CA CYS A 271 -4.00 -1.48 -10.53
C CYS A 271 -2.82 -1.68 -11.49
N HIS A 272 -2.12 -2.81 -11.33
CA HIS A 272 -1.18 -3.28 -12.35
C HIS A 272 -1.94 -3.75 -13.59
N ARG A 273 -1.20 -4.17 -14.63
CA ARG A 273 -1.82 -4.77 -15.82
C ARG A 273 -2.82 -5.87 -15.43
N VAL A 274 -4.04 -5.76 -15.92
CA VAL A 274 -5.08 -6.79 -15.83
C VAL A 274 -5.34 -7.40 -17.21
N ASN A 275 -6.09 -8.51 -17.26
CA ASN A 275 -6.40 -9.19 -18.51
C ASN A 275 -7.69 -8.67 -19.17
N ASP A 276 -8.57 -8.03 -18.40
CA ASP A 276 -9.88 -7.56 -18.87
C ASP A 276 -10.34 -6.30 -18.12
N GLU A 277 -11.28 -5.57 -18.75
CA GLU A 277 -11.86 -4.35 -18.19
C GLU A 277 -12.62 -4.56 -16.87
N PRO A 278 -13.41 -5.65 -16.68
CA PRO A 278 -14.04 -5.92 -15.38
C PRO A 278 -13.04 -5.97 -14.23
N SER A 279 -11.86 -6.58 -14.41
CA SER A 279 -10.82 -6.62 -13.39
C SER A 279 -10.26 -5.23 -13.07
N ALA A 280 -10.10 -4.36 -14.07
CA ALA A 280 -9.71 -2.97 -13.86
C ALA A 280 -10.80 -2.17 -13.13
N LYS A 281 -12.08 -2.41 -13.46
CA LYS A 281 -13.23 -1.81 -12.77
C LYS A 281 -13.29 -2.22 -11.30
N MET A 282 -12.98 -3.48 -10.97
CA MET A 282 -12.87 -3.93 -9.58
C MET A 282 -11.79 -3.18 -8.80
N ALA A 283 -10.68 -2.80 -9.44
CA ALA A 283 -9.60 -2.06 -8.79
C ALA A 283 -9.89 -0.56 -8.65
N LEU A 284 -10.38 0.08 -9.72
CA LEU A 284 -10.39 1.54 -9.85
C LEU A 284 -11.78 2.15 -9.97
N GLY A 285 -12.79 1.35 -10.34
CA GLY A 285 -14.10 1.85 -10.74
C GLY A 285 -14.84 2.64 -9.65
N ASP A 286 -14.54 2.36 -8.38
CA ASP A 286 -15.19 3.03 -7.25
C ASP A 286 -14.55 4.41 -6.91
N ILE A 287 -13.31 4.68 -7.35
CA ILE A 287 -12.56 5.89 -6.94
C ILE A 287 -12.00 6.73 -8.10
N ALA A 288 -11.72 6.12 -9.24
CA ALA A 288 -11.16 6.75 -10.43
C ALA A 288 -11.69 6.02 -11.68
N PRO A 289 -13.00 6.12 -11.98
CA PRO A 289 -13.63 5.44 -13.13
C PRO A 289 -12.91 5.73 -14.47
N GLU A 290 -12.43 6.97 -14.64
CA GLU A 290 -11.71 7.44 -15.81
C GLU A 290 -10.33 6.76 -15.98
N ALA A 291 -9.79 6.17 -14.92
CA ALA A 291 -8.50 5.50 -14.91
C ALA A 291 -8.58 4.03 -15.35
N VAL A 292 -9.78 3.44 -15.44
CA VAL A 292 -10.01 2.03 -15.80
C VAL A 292 -9.39 1.71 -17.17
N GLY A 293 -9.61 2.56 -18.18
CA GLY A 293 -9.04 2.37 -19.51
C GLY A 293 -7.51 2.45 -19.52
N ALA A 294 -6.92 3.27 -18.64
CA ALA A 294 -5.47 3.37 -18.52
C ALA A 294 -4.83 2.09 -17.97
N ALA A 295 -5.51 1.36 -17.08
CA ALA A 295 -5.03 0.06 -16.59
C ALA A 295 -5.13 -1.04 -17.67
N CYS A 296 -6.18 -1.01 -18.49
CA CYS A 296 -6.39 -1.98 -19.57
C CYS A 296 -5.38 -1.84 -20.72
N THR A 297 -4.77 -0.65 -20.86
CA THR A 297 -3.79 -0.35 -21.92
C THR A 297 -2.34 -0.59 -21.51
N ILE A 298 -2.09 -1.10 -20.29
CA ILE A 298 -0.74 -1.46 -19.84
C ILE A 298 -0.24 -2.67 -20.66
N ALA A 299 0.85 -2.46 -21.41
CA ALA A 299 1.46 -3.51 -22.22
C ALA A 299 2.08 -4.63 -21.34
N PRO A 300 1.96 -5.92 -21.74
CA PRO A 300 2.53 -7.06 -21.02
C PRO A 300 4.05 -6.97 -20.75
N GLU A 301 4.79 -6.31 -21.63
CA GLU A 301 6.25 -6.16 -21.59
C GLU A 301 6.70 -5.06 -20.60
N ARG A 302 5.76 -4.41 -19.90
CA ARG A 302 6.02 -3.36 -18.90
C ARG A 302 5.65 -3.80 -17.48
N PRO A 303 6.23 -4.90 -16.94
CA PRO A 303 5.97 -5.28 -15.56
C PRO A 303 6.38 -4.16 -14.59
N GLY A 304 5.61 -4.05 -13.52
CA GLY A 304 5.73 -3.03 -12.50
C GLY A 304 5.00 -1.73 -12.84
N LEU A 305 4.56 -1.52 -14.09
CA LEU A 305 3.70 -0.39 -14.44
C LEU A 305 2.31 -0.63 -13.85
N ALA A 306 1.77 0.40 -13.22
CA ALA A 306 0.44 0.40 -12.62
C ALA A 306 -0.21 1.77 -12.75
N VAL A 307 -1.53 1.78 -12.60
CA VAL A 307 -2.35 2.97 -12.40
C VAL A 307 -2.71 3.05 -10.93
N VAL A 308 -2.52 4.22 -10.33
CA VAL A 308 -2.97 4.49 -8.95
C VAL A 308 -4.06 5.53 -8.95
N GLY A 309 -5.10 5.29 -8.16
CA GLY A 309 -6.08 6.32 -7.83
C GLY A 309 -5.55 7.15 -6.67
N ASP A 310 -5.62 8.47 -6.80
CA ASP A 310 -5.35 9.42 -5.72
C ASP A 310 -6.63 9.69 -4.95
N THR A 311 -6.54 9.65 -3.62
CA THR A 311 -7.64 10.02 -2.72
C THR A 311 -8.17 11.44 -2.94
N SER A 312 -7.41 12.32 -3.60
CA SER A 312 -7.86 13.68 -3.96
C SER A 312 -8.72 13.75 -5.23
N GLY A 313 -9.09 12.63 -5.85
CA GLY A 313 -9.96 12.59 -7.04
C GLY A 313 -9.23 12.65 -8.38
N GLY A 314 -8.01 12.11 -8.46
CA GLY A 314 -7.26 11.97 -9.70
C GLY A 314 -6.59 10.60 -9.81
N TRP A 315 -5.78 10.40 -10.85
CA TRP A 315 -4.98 9.19 -10.99
C TRP A 315 -3.65 9.49 -11.68
N SER A 316 -2.71 8.56 -11.56
CA SER A 316 -1.43 8.66 -12.28
C SER A 316 -0.88 7.29 -12.62
N ARG A 317 0.00 7.22 -13.60
CA ARG A 317 0.82 6.02 -13.81
C ARG A 317 2.01 6.01 -12.88
N ILE A 318 2.28 4.85 -12.30
CA ILE A 318 3.48 4.58 -11.52
C ILE A 318 4.23 3.39 -12.09
N ARG A 319 5.54 3.30 -11.84
CA ARG A 319 6.28 2.06 -12.04
C ARG A 319 7.20 1.74 -10.88
N THR A 320 7.00 0.56 -10.31
CA THR A 320 7.89 -0.02 -9.30
C THR A 320 9.22 -0.40 -9.95
N PRO A 321 10.38 0.01 -9.40
CA PRO A 321 11.66 -0.48 -9.88
C PRO A 321 11.80 -1.99 -9.65
N TYR A 322 12.76 -2.60 -10.34
CA TYR A 322 13.05 -4.01 -10.14
C TYR A 322 13.86 -4.22 -8.85
N LEU A 323 13.41 -5.17 -8.03
CA LEU A 323 14.05 -5.70 -6.84
C LEU A 323 13.94 -7.22 -6.88
N SER A 324 15.08 -7.91 -6.94
CA SER A 324 15.06 -9.36 -6.97
C SER A 324 14.49 -9.93 -5.67
N LEU A 325 13.89 -11.12 -5.74
CA LEU A 325 13.40 -11.80 -4.54
C LEU A 325 14.55 -12.09 -3.56
N ALA A 326 15.73 -12.43 -4.07
CA ALA A 326 16.92 -12.69 -3.28
C ALA A 326 17.39 -11.45 -2.51
N ASP A 327 17.42 -10.28 -3.16
CA ASP A 327 17.81 -9.02 -2.52
C ASP A 327 16.81 -8.58 -1.46
N ALA A 328 15.51 -8.74 -1.72
CA ALA A 328 14.44 -8.46 -0.76
C ALA A 328 14.50 -9.39 0.45
N ALA A 329 14.69 -10.69 0.24
CA ALA A 329 14.86 -11.67 1.31
C ALA A 329 16.12 -11.38 2.14
N ALA A 330 17.25 -11.07 1.49
CA ALA A 330 18.48 -10.69 2.18
C ALA A 330 18.33 -9.40 2.99
N ALA A 331 17.50 -8.45 2.54
CA ALA A 331 17.16 -7.27 3.33
C ALA A 331 16.36 -7.64 4.59
N CYS A 332 15.37 -8.52 4.47
CA CYS A 332 14.60 -9.02 5.60
C CYS A 332 15.49 -9.75 6.63
N GLU A 333 16.40 -10.60 6.16
CA GLU A 333 17.39 -11.30 7.00
C GLU A 333 18.26 -10.31 7.80
N ARG A 334 18.80 -9.28 7.16
CA ARG A 334 19.60 -8.24 7.84
C ARG A 334 18.82 -7.51 8.92
N THR A 335 17.51 -7.40 8.77
CA THR A 335 16.59 -6.73 9.71
C THR A 335 15.85 -7.69 10.64
N ALA A 336 16.19 -8.99 10.66
CA ALA A 336 15.46 -10.00 11.45
C ALA A 336 15.45 -9.68 12.97
N HIS A 337 16.49 -9.01 13.46
CA HIS A 337 16.59 -8.54 14.84
C HIS A 337 15.60 -7.41 15.20
N LEU A 338 14.92 -6.82 14.22
CA LEU A 338 13.90 -5.77 14.40
C LEU A 338 12.48 -6.33 14.47
N VAL A 339 12.28 -7.65 14.47
CA VAL A 339 10.96 -8.24 14.68
C VAL A 339 10.48 -7.88 16.09
N PRO A 340 9.40 -7.10 16.24
CA PRO A 340 8.91 -6.70 17.55
C PRO A 340 8.38 -7.93 18.31
N ASP A 341 8.49 -7.89 19.64
CA ASP A 341 7.87 -8.89 20.49
C ASP A 341 6.38 -8.58 20.65
N LEU A 342 5.54 -9.43 20.06
CA LEU A 342 4.09 -9.37 20.15
C LEU A 342 3.59 -10.76 20.57
N PRO A 343 3.32 -10.97 21.87
CA PRO A 343 2.93 -12.28 22.40
C PRO A 343 1.76 -12.91 21.67
N ALA A 344 0.76 -12.12 21.29
CA ALA A 344 -0.41 -12.56 20.54
C ALA A 344 -0.05 -13.21 19.19
N LEU A 345 0.99 -12.72 18.50
CA LEU A 345 1.40 -13.20 17.19
C LEU A 345 2.42 -14.35 17.24
N LYS A 346 2.98 -14.64 18.42
CA LYS A 346 4.01 -15.68 18.60
C LYS A 346 3.60 -17.08 18.08
N PRO A 347 2.34 -17.55 18.24
CA PRO A 347 1.92 -18.85 17.69
C PRO A 347 2.01 -18.94 16.17
N PHE A 348 1.97 -17.81 15.47
CA PHE A 348 1.98 -17.71 14.01
C PHE A 348 3.35 -17.35 13.44
N ARG A 349 4.39 -17.25 14.29
CA ARG A 349 5.73 -16.85 13.85
C ARG A 349 6.30 -17.94 12.93
N PRO A 350 6.67 -17.61 11.67
CA PRO A 350 7.19 -18.62 10.76
C PRO A 350 8.55 -19.13 11.26
N ALA A 351 8.82 -20.42 11.03
CA ALA A 351 10.16 -20.95 11.22
C ALA A 351 11.12 -20.19 10.30
N SER A 352 12.20 -19.62 10.85
CA SER A 352 13.23 -19.00 10.01
C SER A 352 13.81 -20.09 9.09
N LEU A 353 13.78 -19.86 7.78
CA LEU A 353 14.54 -20.66 6.82
C LEU A 353 16.03 -20.34 6.99
N THR A 354 16.62 -20.68 8.13
CA THR A 354 18.06 -20.56 8.33
C THR A 354 18.74 -21.54 7.37
N LYS A 355 19.45 -21.01 6.37
CA LYS A 355 20.37 -21.84 5.60
C LYS A 355 21.39 -22.45 6.57
N PRO A 356 21.67 -23.76 6.51
CA PRO A 356 22.81 -24.30 7.23
C PRO A 356 24.06 -23.52 6.81
N ARG A 357 24.80 -23.01 7.79
CA ARG A 357 26.08 -22.33 7.59
C ARG A 357 26.98 -23.30 6.81
N PRO A 358 27.62 -22.91 5.70
CA PRO A 358 28.57 -23.81 5.04
C PRO A 358 29.66 -24.17 6.06
N PRO A 359 30.16 -25.42 6.07
CA PRO A 359 31.24 -25.82 6.95
C PRO A 359 32.45 -24.91 6.71
N ALA A 360 33.09 -24.51 7.81
CA ALA A 360 34.21 -23.58 7.86
C ALA A 360 35.44 -24.08 7.09
#